data_AF-A0A7S3LFZ0-F1
#
_entry.id   AF-A0A7S3LFZ0-F1
#
_cell.length_a   1.000
_cell.length_b   1.000
_cell.length_c   1.000
_cell.angle_alpha   90.00
_cell.angle_beta   90.00
_cell.angle_gamma   90.00
#
_symmetry.space_group_name_H-M   'P 1'
#
loop_
_entity.id
_entity.type
_entity.pdbx_description
1 polymer ?
#
loop_
_entity_poly.entity_id
_entity_poly.type
_entity_poly.pdbx_seq_one_letter_code
_entity_poly.pdbx_strand_id
1 'polypeptide(L)'
;LKKVLEENNSLRRRPNVEPLFTGNYHFGRDRVVQLSQLIARYLTNKPSNIDADRIYNCVEACYRDLRQGWHDNPPHYYVDIRMLLATCVASTWFTDNQVSRIQAWMSEQSWDGF
;
A
#
# COMPACT_ATOMS: atom_id res chain seq x y z
N LEU A 1 -20.41 -11.38 27.71
CA LEU A 1 -20.27 -11.72 26.27
C LEU A 1 -20.58 -10.54 25.35
N LYS A 2 -21.80 -9.96 25.34
CA LYS A 2 -22.12 -8.76 24.53
C LYS A 2 -21.22 -7.54 24.82
N LYS A 3 -20.97 -7.25 26.10
CA LYS A 3 -20.12 -6.12 26.56
C LYS A 3 -18.66 -6.20 26.08
N VAL A 4 -18.08 -7.39 26.02
CA VAL A 4 -16.70 -7.65 25.56
C VAL A 4 -16.57 -7.53 24.04
N LEU A 5 -17.63 -7.84 23.28
CA LEU A 5 -17.71 -7.63 21.83
C LEU A 5 -17.87 -6.15 21.46
N GLU A 6 -18.63 -5.39 22.26
CA GLU A 6 -18.74 -3.92 22.11
C GLU A 6 -17.45 -3.20 22.49
N GLU A 7 -16.80 -3.59 23.58
CA GLU A 7 -15.51 -3.02 24.01
C GLU A 7 -14.40 -3.28 22.96
N ASN A 8 -14.33 -4.48 22.37
CA ASN A 8 -13.40 -4.78 21.26
C ASN A 8 -13.68 -3.97 19.98
N ASN A 9 -14.94 -3.62 19.71
CA ASN A 9 -15.28 -2.76 18.57
C ASN A 9 -14.94 -1.28 18.84
N SER A 10 -15.03 -0.84 20.09
CA SER A 10 -14.69 0.54 20.50
C SER A 10 -13.19 0.84 20.48
N LEU A 11 -12.33 -0.14 20.78
CA LEU A 11 -10.87 -0.03 20.69
C LEU A 11 -10.34 0.04 19.25
N ARG A 12 -11.18 -0.24 18.23
CA ARG A 12 -10.79 -0.29 16.81
C ARG A 12 -11.03 0.99 16.04
N ARG A 13 -11.83 1.93 16.55
CA ARG A 13 -12.04 3.23 15.88
C ARG A 13 -11.32 4.31 16.67
N ARG A 14 -10.14 4.71 16.18
CA ARG A 14 -9.60 6.03 16.54
C ARG A 14 -10.63 7.07 16.08
N PRO A 15 -11.29 7.80 16.99
CA PRO A 15 -12.24 8.84 16.59
C PRO A 15 -11.47 9.88 15.75
N ASN A 16 -12.09 10.40 14.69
CA ASN A 16 -11.55 11.47 13.83
C ASN A 16 -10.33 11.13 12.95
N VAL A 17 -10.09 9.86 12.60
CA VAL A 17 -9.11 9.57 11.54
C VAL A 17 -9.82 9.64 10.19
N GLU A 18 -9.38 10.56 9.33
CA GLU A 18 -9.92 10.66 7.97
C GLU A 18 -9.80 9.32 7.22
N PRO A 19 -10.81 8.97 6.39
CA PRO A 19 -10.73 7.79 5.54
C PRO A 19 -9.54 7.92 4.58
N LEU A 20 -8.59 6.98 4.64
CA LEU A 20 -7.49 6.93 3.67
C LEU A 20 -7.94 6.54 2.26
N PHE A 21 -9.11 5.92 2.14
CA PHE A 21 -9.71 5.55 0.87
C PHE A 21 -11.04 6.28 0.69
N THR A 22 -11.13 7.07 -0.37
CA THR A 22 -12.29 7.91 -0.70
C THR A 22 -13.14 7.31 -1.84
N GLY A 23 -12.85 6.08 -2.26
CA GLY A 23 -13.54 5.40 -3.36
C GLY A 23 -12.89 5.58 -4.74
N ASN A 24 -11.84 6.40 -4.85
CA ASN A 24 -11.05 6.55 -6.07
C ASN A 24 -9.68 5.87 -5.95
N TYR A 25 -9.16 5.43 -7.09
CA TYR A 25 -7.86 4.75 -7.21
C TYR A 25 -6.80 5.68 -7.81
N HIS A 26 -6.92 6.99 -7.57
CA HIS A 26 -5.97 7.99 -8.10
C HIS A 26 -4.72 8.07 -7.22
N PHE A 27 -4.01 6.95 -7.07
CA PHE A 27 -2.72 6.90 -6.39
C PHE A 27 -1.60 7.05 -7.42
N GLY A 28 -1.30 8.29 -7.78
CA GLY A 28 -0.18 8.64 -8.65
C GLY A 28 1.12 8.88 -7.88
N ARG A 29 2.12 9.41 -8.58
CA ARG A 29 3.46 9.68 -8.04
C ARG A 29 3.44 10.55 -6.77
N ASP A 30 2.52 11.51 -6.70
CA ASP A 30 2.31 12.43 -5.56
C ASP A 30 1.63 11.77 -4.34
N ARG A 31 1.20 10.51 -4.46
CA ARG A 31 0.37 9.81 -3.47
C ARG A 31 0.89 8.45 -3.01
N VAL A 32 2.16 8.15 -3.28
CA VAL A 32 2.79 6.88 -2.88
C VAL A 32 2.70 6.67 -1.37
N VAL A 33 2.97 7.70 -0.56
CA VAL A 33 2.89 7.61 0.90
C VAL A 33 1.48 7.27 1.38
N GLN A 34 0.46 7.92 0.82
CA GLN A 34 -0.94 7.68 1.14
C GLN A 34 -1.35 6.26 0.77
N LEU A 35 -0.87 5.74 -0.36
CA LEU A 35 -1.10 4.35 -0.77
C LEU A 35 -0.46 3.37 0.21
N SER A 36 0.81 3.59 0.60
CA SER A 36 1.50 2.78 1.62
C SER A 36 0.73 2.77 2.94
N GLN A 37 0.30 3.95 3.41
CA GLN A 37 -0.48 4.09 4.63
C GLN A 37 -1.82 3.36 4.56
N LEU A 38 -2.50 3.39 3.40
CA LEU A 38 -3.76 2.69 3.20
C LEU A 38 -3.59 1.18 3.36
N ILE A 39 -2.59 0.60 2.68
CA ILE A 39 -2.32 -0.84 2.74
C ILE A 39 -1.87 -1.21 4.16
N ALA A 40 -0.93 -0.46 4.74
CA ALA A 40 -0.42 -0.72 6.09
C ALA A 40 -1.51 -0.67 7.18
N ARG A 41 -2.49 0.25 7.05
CA ARG A 41 -3.62 0.34 7.99
C ARG A 41 -4.47 -0.94 8.04
N TYR A 42 -4.48 -1.68 6.95
CA TYR A 42 -5.34 -2.85 6.75
C TYR A 42 -4.51 -4.08 6.34
N LEU A 43 -3.28 -4.19 6.84
CA LEU A 43 -2.24 -5.10 6.35
C LEU A 43 -2.72 -6.54 6.13
N THR A 44 -3.49 -7.08 7.08
CA THR A 44 -4.00 -8.46 7.03
C THR A 44 -5.49 -8.57 6.68
N ASN A 45 -6.22 -7.46 6.66
CA ASN A 45 -7.68 -7.42 6.54
C ASN A 45 -8.12 -6.32 5.57
N LYS A 46 -7.98 -6.58 4.27
CA LYS A 46 -8.40 -5.67 3.19
C LYS A 46 -9.90 -5.38 3.27
N PRO A 47 -10.34 -4.10 3.28
CA PRO A 47 -11.75 -3.75 3.16
C PRO A 47 -12.40 -4.33 1.89
N SER A 48 -13.64 -4.80 2.00
CA SER A 48 -14.36 -5.43 0.89
C SER A 48 -14.68 -4.45 -0.26
N ASN A 49 -14.77 -3.16 0.03
CA ASN A 49 -15.01 -2.10 -0.96
C ASN A 49 -13.75 -1.65 -1.70
N ILE A 50 -12.58 -2.22 -1.39
CA ILE A 50 -11.32 -1.95 -2.07
C ILE A 50 -10.96 -3.13 -2.96
N ASP A 51 -10.73 -2.84 -4.23
CA ASP A 51 -10.29 -3.77 -5.26
C ASP A 51 -8.76 -3.89 -5.21
N ALA A 52 -8.26 -5.10 -4.93
CA ALA A 52 -6.83 -5.36 -4.82
C ALA A 52 -6.10 -5.24 -6.16
N ASP A 53 -6.74 -5.61 -7.27
CA ASP A 53 -6.11 -5.55 -8.60
C ASP A 53 -5.96 -4.10 -9.06
N ARG A 54 -6.95 -3.24 -8.75
CA ARG A 54 -6.81 -1.80 -9.00
C ARG A 54 -5.71 -1.16 -8.17
N ILE A 55 -5.56 -1.59 -6.92
CA ILE A 55 -4.46 -1.14 -6.05
C ILE A 55 -3.12 -1.61 -6.61
N TYR A 56 -3.02 -2.89 -7.01
CA TYR A 56 -1.82 -3.41 -7.66
C TYR A 56 -1.44 -2.61 -8.92
N ASN A 57 -2.40 -2.24 -9.77
CA ASN A 57 -2.14 -1.41 -10.94
C ASN A 57 -1.57 -0.02 -10.57
N CYS A 58 -2.00 0.56 -9.43
CA CYS A 58 -1.43 1.80 -8.93
C CYS A 58 0.03 1.61 -8.48
N VAL A 59 0.31 0.52 -7.76
CA VAL A 59 1.68 0.16 -7.32
C VAL A 59 2.59 -0.05 -8.53
N GLU A 60 2.15 -0.79 -9.54
CA GLU A 60 2.89 -1.04 -10.77
C GLU A 60 3.18 0.26 -11.54
N ALA A 61 2.19 1.15 -11.65
CA ALA A 61 2.38 2.46 -12.27
C ALA A 61 3.44 3.29 -11.54
N CYS A 62 3.36 3.34 -10.20
CA CYS A 62 4.33 4.06 -9.38
C CYS A 62 5.76 3.50 -9.53
N TYR A 63 5.92 2.17 -9.55
CA TYR A 63 7.22 1.54 -9.78
C TYR A 63 7.76 1.78 -11.19
N ARG A 64 6.90 1.72 -12.22
CA ARG A 64 7.29 2.05 -13.60
C ARG A 64 7.82 3.48 -13.71
N ASP A 65 7.18 4.43 -13.02
CA ASP A 65 7.64 5.82 -12.99
C ASP A 65 8.98 5.99 -12.25
N LEU A 66 9.25 5.15 -11.24
CA LEU A 66 10.57 5.09 -10.61
C LEU A 66 11.61 4.62 -11.62
N ARG A 67 11.33 3.52 -12.34
CA ARG A 67 12.24 2.95 -13.35
C ARG A 67 12.53 3.92 -14.50
N GLN A 68 11.54 4.71 -14.90
CA GLN A 68 11.70 5.69 -15.97
C GLN A 68 12.58 6.88 -15.56
N GLY A 69 12.73 7.14 -14.26
CA GLY A 69 13.63 8.17 -13.75
C GLY A 69 13.20 9.59 -14.11
N TRP A 70 11.90 9.87 -14.13
CA TRP A 70 11.39 11.19 -14.47
C TRP A 70 11.96 12.28 -13.54
N HIS A 71 12.34 13.41 -14.12
CA HIS A 71 12.97 14.53 -13.42
C HIS A 71 12.01 15.29 -12.48
N ASP A 72 10.70 15.14 -12.69
CA ASP A 72 9.63 15.75 -11.89
C ASP A 72 9.05 14.78 -10.83
N ASN A 73 9.73 13.65 -10.56
CA ASN A 73 9.35 12.78 -9.45
C ASN A 73 9.46 13.53 -8.11
N PRO A 74 8.56 13.28 -7.14
CA PRO A 74 8.62 13.92 -5.83
C PRO A 74 9.96 13.74 -5.11
N PRO A 75 10.32 14.65 -4.18
CA PRO A 75 11.46 14.43 -3.29
C PRO A 75 11.34 13.09 -2.57
N HIS A 76 12.43 12.35 -2.48
CA HIS A 76 12.48 11.03 -1.81
C HIS A 76 11.60 9.93 -2.43
N TYR A 77 11.11 10.10 -3.65
CA TYR A 77 10.27 9.10 -4.34
C TYR A 77 10.83 7.67 -4.31
N TYR A 78 12.15 7.51 -4.45
CA TYR A 78 12.83 6.22 -4.33
C TYR A 78 12.57 5.53 -2.96
N VAL A 79 12.65 6.29 -1.86
CA VAL A 79 12.40 5.78 -0.50
C VAL A 79 10.92 5.46 -0.30
N ASP A 80 10.03 6.31 -0.81
CA ASP A 80 8.59 6.09 -0.71
C ASP A 80 8.16 4.83 -1.45
N ILE A 81 8.72 4.59 -2.64
CA ILE A 81 8.46 3.36 -3.41
C ILE A 81 9.03 2.14 -2.67
N ARG A 82 10.24 2.23 -2.10
CA ARG A 82 10.79 1.13 -1.28
C ARG A 82 9.84 0.75 -0.15
N MET A 83 9.31 1.73 0.57
CA MET A 83 8.33 1.52 1.64
C MET A 83 7.03 0.91 1.10
N LEU A 84 6.52 1.41 -0.03
CA LEU A 84 5.30 0.89 -0.67
C LEU A 84 5.46 -0.59 -1.03
N LEU A 85 6.53 -0.96 -1.73
CA LEU A 85 6.75 -2.36 -2.14
C LEU A 85 6.90 -3.28 -0.93
N ALA A 86 7.69 -2.88 0.08
CA ALA A 86 7.83 -3.64 1.32
C ALA A 86 6.48 -3.83 2.03
N THR A 87 5.65 -2.79 2.08
CA THR A 87 4.30 -2.86 2.66
C THR A 87 3.40 -3.81 1.87
N CYS A 88 3.51 -3.81 0.54
CA CYS A 88 2.74 -4.71 -0.31
C CYS A 88 3.13 -6.18 -0.07
N VAL A 89 4.43 -6.49 -0.02
CA VAL A 89 4.93 -7.85 0.28
C VAL A 89 4.50 -8.33 1.66
N ALA A 90 4.45 -7.45 2.66
CA ALA A 90 4.00 -7.79 4.00
C ALA A 90 2.48 -7.94 4.13
N SER A 91 1.70 -7.48 3.14
CA SER A 91 0.24 -7.49 3.18
C SER A 91 -0.36 -8.79 2.66
N THR A 92 -1.59 -9.11 3.09
CA THR A 92 -2.37 -10.24 2.56
C THR A 92 -3.27 -9.83 1.38
N TRP A 93 -3.03 -8.67 0.77
CA TRP A 93 -3.92 -8.09 -0.22
C TRP A 93 -3.78 -8.72 -1.60
N PHE A 94 -2.58 -9.19 -1.93
CA PHE A 94 -2.20 -9.55 -3.28
C PHE A 94 -2.07 -11.07 -3.43
N THR A 95 -2.25 -11.52 -4.67
CA THR A 95 -2.02 -12.92 -5.04
C THR A 95 -0.54 -13.27 -5.01
N ASP A 96 -0.19 -14.55 -4.89
CA ASP A 96 1.20 -15.02 -4.91
C ASP A 96 1.97 -14.54 -6.16
N ASN A 97 1.30 -14.51 -7.33
CA ASN A 97 1.89 -14.02 -8.57
C ASN A 97 2.21 -12.52 -8.51
N GLN A 98 1.31 -11.71 -7.94
CA GLN A 98 1.54 -10.27 -7.75
C GLN A 98 2.66 -10.03 -6.74
N VAL A 99 2.68 -10.77 -5.62
CA VAL A 99 3.75 -10.69 -4.61
C VAL A 99 5.11 -11.05 -5.21
N SER A 100 5.18 -12.13 -6.00
CA SER A 100 6.41 -12.54 -6.70
C SER A 100 6.95 -11.46 -7.64
N ARG A 101 6.06 -10.78 -8.39
CA ARG A 101 6.46 -9.64 -9.24
C ARG A 101 6.99 -8.47 -8.42
N ILE A 102 6.32 -8.15 -7.31
CA ILE A 102 6.76 -7.06 -6.41
C ILE A 102 8.13 -7.38 -5.81
N GLN A 103 8.37 -8.63 -5.40
CA GLN A 103 9.67 -9.07 -4.91
C GLN A 103 10.76 -8.97 -5.99
N ALA A 104 10.44 -9.30 -7.25
CA ALA A 104 11.36 -9.11 -8.36
C ALA A 104 11.73 -7.63 -8.54
N TRP A 105 10.76 -6.71 -8.45
CA TRP A 105 11.03 -5.27 -8.47
C TRP A 105 11.92 -4.80 -7.31
N MET A 106 11.74 -5.36 -6.11
CA MET A 106 12.62 -5.06 -4.98
C MET A 106 14.04 -5.58 -5.23
N SER A 107 14.21 -6.77 -5.80
CA SER A 107 15.52 -7.34 -6.13
C SER A 107 16.23 -6.55 -7.25
N GLU A 108 15.49 -6.07 -8.27
CA GLU A 108 16.01 -5.15 -9.30
C GLU A 108 16.67 -3.89 -8.69
N GLN A 109 16.18 -3.44 -7.54
CA GLN A 109 16.70 -2.29 -6.80
C GLN A 109 17.67 -2.66 -5.66
N SER A 110 18.00 -3.95 -5.50
CA SER A 110 18.78 -4.48 -4.37
C SER A 110 18.17 -4.15 -3.00
N TRP A 111 16.84 -4.26 -2.88
CA TRP A 111 16.07 -4.05 -1.64
C TRP A 111 15.60 -5.35 -0.98
N ASP A 112 15.99 -6.49 -1.52
CA ASP A 112 15.62 -7.85 -1.09
C ASP A 112 16.38 -8.35 0.15
N GLY A 113 17.45 -7.66 0.56
CA GLY A 113 18.11 -7.82 1.85
C GLY A 113 17.83 -6.64 2.75
N PHE A 114 17.25 -6.87 3.93
CA PHE A 114 17.31 -5.91 5.03
C PHE A 114 18.74 -5.81 5.56
#